data_AF-A0A836WP48-F1
#
_entry.id   AF-A0A836WP48-F1
#
_cell.length_a   1.000
_cell.length_b   1.000
_cell.length_c   1.000
_cell.angle_alpha   90.00
_cell.angle_beta   90.00
_cell.angle_gamma   90.00
#
_symmetry.space_group_name_H-M   'P 1'
#
loop_
_entity.id
_entity.type
_entity.pdbx_description
1 polymer ?
#
loop_
_entity_poly.entity_id
_entity_poly.type
_entity_poly.pdbx_seq_one_letter_code
_entity_poly.pdbx_strand_id
1 'polypeptide(L)'
;HFRFIEKQNLSILLLSDEEHKVIEQYGAWQKKKNYGKEYFGTVRTTFLINPEGTIKKLWEKVKVANHVDDVFQTLKNMINN
;
A
#
# COMPACT_ATOMS: atom_id res chain seq x y z
N HIS A 1 -12.05 -9.56 -5.37
CA HIS A 1 -10.74 -9.43 -6.04
C HIS A 1 -10.52 -10.38 -7.23
N PHE A 2 -11.01 -11.62 -7.24
CA PHE A 2 -10.76 -12.59 -8.33
C PHE A 2 -11.02 -12.07 -9.75
N ARG A 3 -12.20 -11.50 -10.01
CA ARG A 3 -12.53 -10.90 -11.32
C ARG A 3 -11.55 -9.80 -11.75
N PHE A 4 -11.01 -9.03 -10.81
CA PHE A 4 -10.05 -7.96 -11.11
C PHE A 4 -8.67 -8.53 -11.44
N ILE A 5 -8.21 -9.53 -10.66
CA ILE A 5 -6.98 -10.28 -10.94
C ILE A 5 -7.02 -10.87 -12.34
N GLU A 6 -8.11 -11.56 -12.70
CA GLU A 6 -8.31 -12.14 -14.03
C GLU A 6 -8.33 -11.07 -15.12
N LYS A 7 -9.15 -10.02 -14.96
CA LYS A 7 -9.29 -8.94 -15.94
C LYS A 7 -7.98 -8.17 -16.18
N GLN A 8 -7.13 -8.02 -15.16
CA GLN A 8 -5.87 -7.28 -15.25
C GLN A 8 -4.65 -8.21 -15.40
N ASN A 9 -4.86 -9.53 -15.50
CA ASN A 9 -3.83 -10.55 -15.57
C ASN A 9 -2.72 -10.39 -14.50
N LEU A 10 -3.13 -10.20 -13.25
CA LEU A 10 -2.20 -9.99 -12.14
C LEU A 10 -1.59 -11.31 -11.67
N SER A 11 -0.27 -11.34 -11.50
CA SER A 11 0.48 -12.47 -10.92
C SER A 11 0.61 -12.39 -9.39
N ILE A 12 -0.13 -11.48 -8.75
CA ILE A 12 -0.06 -11.21 -7.31
C ILE A 12 -1.40 -11.50 -6.62
N LEU A 13 -1.32 -11.83 -5.34
CA LEU A 13 -2.49 -11.97 -4.48
C LEU A 13 -3.01 -10.60 -4.03
N LEU A 14 -4.33 -10.41 -4.07
CA LEU A 14 -5.00 -9.26 -3.49
C LEU A 14 -5.89 -9.72 -2.32
N LEU A 15 -5.50 -9.36 -1.09
CA LEU A 15 -6.24 -9.67 0.13
C LEU A 15 -7.49 -8.80 0.25
N SER A 16 -8.58 -9.33 0.82
CA SER A 16 -9.81 -8.59 1.15
C SER A 16 -9.78 -8.23 2.64
N ASP A 17 -9.82 -6.95 2.97
CA ASP A 17 -9.86 -6.42 4.35
C ASP A 17 -11.18 -5.66 4.56
N GLU A 18 -12.30 -6.38 4.48
CA GLU A 18 -13.66 -5.80 4.45
C GLU A 18 -14.03 -5.06 5.74
N GLU A 19 -13.46 -5.47 6.86
CA GLU A 19 -13.65 -4.84 8.18
C GLU A 19 -12.57 -3.80 8.50
N HIS A 20 -11.65 -3.53 7.57
CA HIS A 20 -10.55 -2.58 7.71
C HIS A 20 -9.57 -2.86 8.86
N LYS A 21 -9.60 -4.06 9.46
CA LYS A 21 -8.79 -4.40 10.64
C LYS A 21 -7.29 -4.26 10.37
N VAL A 22 -6.83 -4.73 9.21
CA VAL A 22 -5.41 -4.68 8.86
C VAL A 22 -5.02 -3.26 8.47
N ILE A 23 -5.80 -2.61 7.62
CA ILE A 23 -5.48 -1.27 7.13
C ILE A 23 -5.50 -0.20 8.23
N GLU A 24 -6.32 -0.38 9.28
CA GLU A 24 -6.30 0.44 10.50
C GLU A 24 -5.02 0.20 11.31
N GLN A 25 -4.62 -1.06 11.54
CA GLN A 25 -3.37 -1.38 12.24
C GLN A 25 -2.13 -0.82 11.54
N TYR A 26 -2.16 -0.79 10.21
CA TYR A 26 -1.10 -0.19 9.39
C TYR A 26 -1.22 1.35 9.25
N GLY A 27 -2.20 1.98 9.91
CA GLY A 27 -2.37 3.44 9.91
C GLY A 27 -2.77 4.04 8.56
N ALA A 28 -3.17 3.21 7.59
CA ALA A 28 -3.57 3.65 6.25
C ALA A 28 -5.08 3.95 6.14
N TRP A 29 -5.85 3.68 7.19
CA TRP A 29 -7.23 4.15 7.35
C TRP A 29 -7.23 5.50 8.08
N GLN A 30 -7.37 6.59 7.33
CA GLN A 30 -7.23 7.94 7.89
C GLN A 30 -8.47 8.79 7.66
N LYS A 31 -8.67 9.75 8.55
CA LYS A 31 -9.72 10.76 8.44
C LYS A 31 -9.41 11.70 7.27
N LYS A 32 -10.35 11.83 6.35
CA LYS A 32 -10.31 12.75 5.21
C LYS A 32 -11.39 13.80 5.37
N LYS A 33 -11.11 15.01 4.90
CA LYS A 33 -12.07 16.10 4.84
C LYS A 33 -12.25 16.52 3.38
N ASN A 34 -13.47 16.47 2.87
CA ASN A 34 -13.78 16.96 1.54
C ASN A 34 -15.08 17.76 1.58
N TYR A 35 -15.08 18.98 1.04
CA TYR A 35 -16.24 19.89 1.04
C TYR A 35 -16.93 20.01 2.41
N GLY A 36 -16.15 20.14 3.48
CA GLY A 36 -16.66 20.29 4.85
C GLY A 36 -17.16 19.01 5.51
N LYS A 37 -17.25 17.88 4.80
CA LYS A 37 -17.61 16.57 5.34
C LYS A 37 -16.37 15.76 5.71
N GLU A 38 -16.42 15.12 6.88
CA GLU A 38 -15.37 14.23 7.36
C GLU A 38 -15.78 12.78 7.18
N TYR A 39 -14.89 11.97 6.64
CA TYR A 39 -15.09 10.53 6.46
C TYR A 39 -13.75 9.82 6.58
N PHE A 40 -13.75 8.55 6.97
CA PHE A 40 -12.54 7.74 6.89
C PHE A 40 -12.39 7.13 5.52
N GLY A 41 -11.16 7.01 5.06
CA GLY A 41 -10.85 6.41 3.79
C GLY A 41 -9.41 5.95 3.72
N THR A 42 -9.17 4.98 2.83
CA THR A 42 -7.82 4.49 2.55
C THR A 42 -6.94 5.62 2.03
N VAL A 43 -5.79 5.83 2.68
CA VAL A 43 -4.66 6.58 2.14
C VAL A 43 -3.76 5.59 1.41
N ARG A 44 -3.42 5.90 0.15
CA ARG A 44 -2.57 5.02 -0.65
C ARG A 44 -1.18 5.00 -0.02
N THR A 45 -0.80 3.84 0.48
CA THR A 45 0.41 3.63 1.25
C THR A 45 1.09 2.34 0.77
N THR A 46 2.42 2.30 0.80
CA THR A 46 3.20 1.11 0.48
C THR A 46 4.21 0.87 1.60
N PHE A 47 4.38 -0.40 1.96
CA PHE A 47 5.34 -0.84 2.98
C PHE A 47 6.32 -1.81 2.33
N LEU A 48 7.61 -1.65 2.63
CA LEU A 48 8.61 -2.66 2.36
C LEU A 48 8.97 -3.32 3.69
N ILE A 49 8.73 -4.63 3.78
CA ILE A 49 8.90 -5.42 4.99
C ILE A 49 9.95 -6.51 4.70
N ASN A 50 10.93 -6.66 5.59
CA ASN A 50 11.96 -7.70 5.46
C ASN A 50 11.43 -9.09 5.94
N PRO A 51 12.17 -10.19 5.73
CA PRO A 51 11.76 -11.53 6.17
C PRO A 51 11.52 -11.65 7.68
N GLU A 52 12.16 -10.82 8.50
CA GLU A 52 11.96 -10.77 9.96
C GLU A 52 10.68 -10.01 10.37
N GLY A 53 9.88 -9.52 9.42
CA GLY A 53 8.63 -8.79 9.69
C GLY A 53 8.81 -7.32 10.08
N THR A 54 10.01 -6.77 9.91
CA THR A 54 10.32 -5.36 10.19
C THR A 54 10.07 -4.50 8.96
N ILE A 55 9.34 -3.39 9.14
CA ILE A 55 9.17 -2.36 8.11
C ILE A 55 10.50 -1.64 7.87
N LYS A 56 11.07 -1.79 6.67
CA LYS A 56 12.31 -1.12 6.24
C LYS A 56 12.06 0.21 5.55
N LYS A 57 10.89 0.37 4.92
CA LYS A 57 10.49 1.62 4.28
C LYS A 57 8.97 1.76 4.26
N LEU A 58 8.52 2.99 4.42
CA LEU A 58 7.13 3.41 4.34
C LEU A 58 7.03 4.53 3.30
N TRP A 59 6.08 4.41 2.37
CA TRP A 59 5.63 5.48 1.50
C TRP A 59 4.17 5.80 1.80
N GLU A 60 3.90 7.01 2.28
CA GLU A 60 2.54 7.50 2.55
C GLU A 60 2.06 8.44 1.45
N LYS A 61 0.74 8.57 1.30
CA LYS A 61 0.09 9.49 0.34
C LYS A 61 0.67 9.34 -1.08
N VAL A 62 0.89 8.09 -1.47
CA VAL A 62 1.54 7.70 -2.72
C VAL A 62 0.80 8.28 -3.93
N LYS A 63 1.55 8.90 -4.83
CA LYS A 63 1.12 9.19 -6.19
C LYS A 63 1.51 8.01 -7.08
N VAL A 64 0.65 7.61 -8.02
CA VAL A 64 0.88 6.40 -8.82
C VAL A 64 2.06 6.56 -9.77
N ALA A 65 2.23 7.74 -10.36
CA ALA A 65 3.32 8.01 -11.30
C ALA A 65 4.68 7.75 -10.64
N ASN A 66 5.52 6.95 -11.30
CA ASN A 66 6.89 6.59 -10.92
C ASN A 66 7.04 5.82 -9.60
N HIS A 67 5.94 5.47 -8.91
CA HIS A 67 6.03 4.80 -7.60
C HIS A 67 6.62 3.40 -7.68
N VAL A 68 6.30 2.66 -8.74
CA VAL A 68 6.85 1.31 -8.95
C VAL A 68 8.37 1.35 -9.08
N ASP A 69 8.89 2.32 -9.83
CA ASP A 69 10.33 2.50 -10.00
C ASP A 69 11.01 2.88 -8.68
N ASP A 70 10.41 3.77 -7.89
CA ASP A 70 10.94 4.15 -6.57
C ASP A 70 11.02 2.94 -5.61
N VAL A 71 9.95 2.13 -5.55
CA VAL A 71 9.93 0.89 -4.76
C VAL A 71 11.01 -0.08 -5.23
N PHE A 72 11.13 -0.29 -6.54
CA PHE A 72 12.11 -1.20 -7.12
C PHE A 72 13.55 -0.77 -6.85
N GLN A 73 13.88 0.50 -7.09
CA GLN A 73 15.23 1.02 -6.86
C GLN A 73 15.58 1.01 -5.37
N THR A 74 14.62 1.35 -4.50
CA THR A 74 14.82 1.27 -3.05
C THR A 74 15.17 -0.16 -2.63
N LEU A 75 14.40 -1.16 -3.07
CA LEU A 75 14.69 -2.56 -2.76
C LEU A 75 16.05 -3.00 -3.30
N LYS A 76 16.35 -2.68 -4.56
CA LYS A 76 17.62 -3.03 -5.20
C LYS A 76 18.81 -2.45 -4.45
N ASN A 77 18.74 -1.20 -4.04
CA ASN A 77 19.80 -0.54 -3.28
C ASN A 77 19.98 -1.13 -1.88
N MET A 78 18.90 -1.64 -1.26
CA MET A 78 18.99 -2.30 0.05
C MET A 78 19.63 -3.69 -0.02
N ILE A 79 19.49 -4.41 -1.15
CA ILE A 79 20.08 -5.75 -1.32
C ILE A 79 21.57 -5.66 -1.70
N ASN A 80 21.96 -4.61 -2.43
CA ASN A 80 23.33 -4.45 -2.93
C ASN A 80 24.30 -3.79 -1.92
N ASN A 81 23.80 -3.37 -0.76
CA ASN A 81 24.57 -2.83 0.36
C ASN A 81 24.67 -3.86 1.48
#